data_AF-A0A6L6JKR0-F1
#
_entry.id   AF-A0A6L6JKR0-F1
#
_cell.length_a   1.000
_cell.length_b   1.000
_cell.length_c   1.000
_cell.angle_alpha   90.00
_cell.angle_beta   90.00
_cell.angle_gamma   90.00
#
_symmetry.space_group_name_H-M   'P 1'
#
loop_
_entity.id
_entity.type
_entity.pdbx_description
1 polymer ?
#
loop_
_entity_poly.entity_id
_entity_poly.type
_entity_poly.pdbx_seq_one_letter_code
_entity_poly.pdbx_strand_id
1 'polypeptide(L)'
;MEVALFILIVGVLAVYLLLIRKKKPESPVPEIHKHPYAAVRIKPHQHACNAAFDMSHRVFLVSEAPTLPLNDCNKADSCRCGYVHYDDRRNGHDRRGESIVMRDAYSKKERRNEERQGRRKRD
;
A
#
# COMPACT_ATOMS: atom_id res chain seq x y z
N MET A 1 10.62 -33.06 -54.86
CA MET A 1 9.85 -33.46 -53.67
C MET A 1 10.49 -32.94 -52.38
N GLU A 2 11.80 -33.09 -52.21
CA GLU A 2 12.51 -32.63 -51.00
C GLU A 2 12.41 -31.11 -50.77
N VAL A 3 12.64 -30.30 -51.81
CA VAL A 3 12.55 -28.84 -51.72
C VAL A 3 11.15 -28.36 -51.31
N ALA A 4 10.09 -29.01 -51.81
CA ALA A 4 8.71 -28.69 -51.46
C ALA A 4 8.40 -29.03 -50.00
N LEU A 5 8.93 -30.14 -49.49
CA LEU A 5 8.83 -30.54 -48.08
C LEU A 5 9.56 -29.56 -47.15
N PHE A 6 10.75 -29.11 -47.53
CA PHE A 6 11.50 -28.11 -46.78
C PHE A 6 10.75 -26.77 -46.70
N ILE A 7 10.16 -26.30 -47.80
CA ILE A 7 9.37 -25.05 -47.82
C ILE A 7 8.14 -25.18 -46.91
N LEU A 8 7.46 -26.33 -46.91
CA LEU A 8 6.28 -26.57 -46.08
C LEU A 8 6.65 -26.57 -44.58
N ILE A 9 7.74 -27.22 -44.20
CA ILE A 9 8.21 -27.28 -42.80
C ILE A 9 8.62 -25.89 -42.30
N VAL A 10 9.37 -25.13 -43.11
CA VAL A 10 9.77 -23.76 -42.75
C VAL A 10 8.56 -22.85 -42.64
N GLY A 11 7.57 -22.99 -43.53
CA GLY A 11 6.31 -22.25 -43.45
C GLY A 11 5.53 -22.55 -42.16
N VAL A 12 5.39 -23.83 -41.80
CA VAL A 12 4.69 -24.25 -40.57
C VAL A 12 5.45 -23.77 -39.32
N LEU A 13 6.76 -23.88 -39.30
CA LEU A 13 7.59 -23.37 -38.20
C LEU A 13 7.49 -21.84 -38.07
N ALA A 14 7.50 -21.11 -39.18
CA ALA A 14 7.33 -19.65 -39.16
C ALA A 14 5.96 -19.25 -38.62
N VAL A 15 4.89 -19.93 -39.05
CA VAL A 15 3.53 -19.69 -38.53
C VAL A 15 3.44 -20.02 -37.03
N TYR A 16 4.01 -21.15 -36.61
CA TYR A 16 4.08 -21.55 -35.20
C TYR A 16 4.82 -20.52 -34.35
N LEU A 17 5.97 -20.02 -34.83
CA LEU A 17 6.74 -18.98 -34.14
C LEU A 17 6.02 -17.63 -34.10
N LEU A 18 5.26 -17.28 -35.14
CA LEU A 18 4.43 -16.06 -35.15
C LEU A 18 3.27 -16.15 -34.15
N LEU A 19 2.64 -17.32 -34.00
CA LEU A 19 1.59 -17.55 -33.01
C LEU A 19 2.12 -17.56 -31.56
N ILE A 20 3.42 -17.85 -31.36
CA ILE A 20 4.08 -17.85 -30.05
C ILE A 20 4.66 -16.48 -29.66
N ARG A 21 4.59 -15.47 -30.54
CA ARG A 21 4.86 -14.06 -30.13
C ARG A 21 3.75 -13.60 -29.19
N LYS A 22 3.87 -14.04 -27.93
CA LYS A 22 3.01 -13.69 -26.82
C LYS A 22 2.99 -12.17 -26.67
N LYS A 23 1.79 -11.65 -26.42
CA LYS A 23 1.53 -10.27 -26.05
C LYS A 23 2.57 -9.83 -25.02
N LYS A 24 3.25 -8.70 -25.27
CA LYS A 24 4.10 -8.05 -24.26
C LYS A 24 3.29 -7.99 -22.97
N PRO A 25 3.86 -8.38 -21.80
CA PRO A 25 3.20 -8.09 -20.54
C PRO A 25 2.97 -6.57 -20.54
N GLU A 26 1.69 -6.19 -20.58
CA GLU A 26 1.29 -4.81 -20.45
C GLU A 26 1.87 -4.35 -19.12
N SER A 27 2.74 -3.33 -19.17
CA SER A 27 3.22 -2.68 -17.95
C SER A 27 1.98 -2.40 -17.12
N PRO A 28 1.89 -2.83 -15.85
CA PRO A 28 0.74 -2.51 -15.04
C PRO A 28 0.57 -0.99 -15.10
N VAL A 29 -0.54 -0.54 -15.70
CA VAL A 29 -0.97 0.84 -15.62
C VAL A 29 -1.00 1.14 -14.13
N PRO A 30 -0.31 2.19 -13.64
CA PRO A 30 -0.31 2.49 -12.22
C PRO A 30 -1.76 2.67 -11.79
N GLU A 31 -2.29 1.66 -11.10
CA GLU A 31 -3.61 1.71 -10.52
C GLU A 31 -3.54 2.88 -9.55
N ILE A 32 -4.40 3.88 -9.74
CA ILE A 32 -4.49 5.03 -8.82
C ILE A 32 -5.12 4.47 -7.55
N HIS A 33 -4.31 3.79 -6.75
CA HIS A 33 -4.67 3.42 -5.40
C HIS A 33 -4.83 4.73 -4.66
N LYS A 34 -6.08 5.12 -4.42
CA LYS A 34 -6.37 6.08 -3.36
C LYS A 34 -5.70 5.50 -2.12
N HIS A 35 -4.75 6.21 -1.55
CA HIS A 35 -4.07 5.83 -0.32
C HIS A 35 -4.91 6.37 0.85
N PRO A 36 -5.93 5.62 1.36
CA PRO A 36 -6.87 6.14 2.34
C PRO A 36 -6.20 6.56 3.65
N TYR A 37 -4.99 6.05 3.92
CA TYR A 37 -4.23 6.36 5.13
C TYR A 37 -2.97 7.18 4.85
N ALA A 38 -2.94 7.94 3.75
CA ALA A 38 -1.91 8.95 3.55
C ALA A 38 -1.94 9.94 4.73
N ALA A 39 -0.77 10.34 5.19
CA ALA A 39 -0.62 11.16 6.39
C ALA A 39 0.20 12.41 6.12
N VAL A 40 -0.01 13.44 6.95
CA VAL A 40 0.73 14.70 6.89
C VAL A 40 1.15 15.14 8.29
N ARG A 41 2.24 15.89 8.34
CA ARG A 41 2.73 16.57 9.54
C ARG A 41 2.95 18.03 9.23
N ILE A 42 2.60 18.91 10.15
CA ILE A 42 2.85 20.34 9.98
C ILE A 42 4.36 20.60 10.06
N LYS A 43 4.87 21.33 9.07
CA LYS A 43 6.24 21.80 8.97
C LYS A 43 6.29 23.29 9.34
N PRO A 44 6.76 23.63 10.55
CA PRO A 44 7.06 25.01 10.91
C PRO A 44 8.10 25.59 9.93
N HIS A 45 7.90 26.84 9.51
CA HIS A 45 8.90 27.62 8.80
C HIS A 45 9.77 28.43 9.79
N GLN A 46 10.77 29.16 9.28
CA GLN A 46 11.77 29.90 10.07
C GLN A 46 11.16 30.92 11.07
N HIS A 47 9.97 31.43 10.77
CA HIS A 47 9.19 32.32 11.64
C HIS A 47 7.78 31.78 11.90
N ALA A 48 7.68 30.48 12.18
CA ALA A 48 6.40 29.82 12.44
C ALA A 48 5.63 30.44 13.62
N CYS A 49 4.30 30.32 13.57
CA CYS A 49 3.45 30.62 14.70
C CYS A 49 3.57 29.56 15.80
N ASN A 50 3.24 29.92 17.03
CA ASN A 50 3.30 29.00 18.18
C ASN A 50 2.43 27.76 17.93
N ALA A 51 1.21 27.95 17.42
CA ALA A 51 0.30 26.86 17.09
C ALA A 51 0.91 25.83 16.11
N ALA A 52 1.68 26.28 15.11
CA ALA A 52 2.33 25.38 14.17
C ALA A 52 3.48 24.60 14.83
N PHE A 53 4.20 25.24 15.77
CA PHE A 53 5.24 24.58 16.55
C PHE A 53 4.66 23.54 17.50
N ASP A 54 3.58 23.87 18.18
CA ASP A 54 2.88 22.99 19.11
C ASP A 54 2.25 21.79 18.40
N MET A 55 1.74 21.95 17.18
CA MET A 55 1.22 20.81 16.42
C MET A 55 2.28 20.09 15.59
N SER A 56 3.51 20.60 15.54
CA SER A 56 4.56 20.06 14.68
C SER A 56 4.97 18.64 15.06
N HIS A 57 4.71 18.14 16.26
CA HIS A 57 5.08 16.77 16.65
C HIS A 57 4.00 15.72 16.34
N ARG A 58 2.83 16.16 15.86
CA ARG A 58 1.68 15.28 15.57
C ARG A 58 1.63 14.93 14.09
N VAL A 59 1.14 13.73 13.82
CA VAL A 59 0.87 13.23 12.46
C VAL A 59 -0.64 13.10 12.33
N PHE A 60 -1.17 13.66 11.24
CA PHE A 60 -2.59 13.65 10.92
C PHE A 60 -2.81 12.80 9.69
N LEU A 61 -3.97 12.16 9.58
CA LEU A 61 -4.44 11.69 8.28
C LEU A 61 -4.68 12.91 7.39
N VAL A 62 -4.45 12.78 6.08
CA VAL A 62 -4.71 13.87 5.12
C VAL A 62 -6.15 14.40 5.25
N SER A 63 -7.12 13.52 5.52
CA SER A 63 -8.53 13.87 5.73
C SER A 63 -8.82 14.62 7.04
N GLU A 64 -7.93 14.53 8.02
CA GLU A 64 -8.11 15.09 9.36
C GLU A 64 -7.15 16.25 9.65
N ALA A 65 -6.27 16.57 8.70
CA ALA A 65 -5.27 17.60 8.86
C ALA A 65 -5.94 18.98 9.00
N PRO A 66 -5.57 19.78 10.01
CA PRO A 66 -6.10 21.13 10.16
C PRO A 66 -5.61 21.99 9.02
N THR A 67 -6.48 22.84 8.45
CA THR A 67 -6.12 23.74 7.35
C THR A 67 -5.07 24.76 7.79
N LEU A 68 -4.12 25.07 6.90
CA LEU A 68 -3.17 26.16 7.09
C LEU A 68 -3.68 27.43 6.37
N PRO A 69 -3.59 28.62 7.00
CA PRO A 69 -3.08 28.90 8.35
C PRO A 69 -3.97 28.33 9.46
N LEU A 70 -3.35 27.91 10.58
CA LEU A 70 -4.09 27.38 11.73
C LEU A 70 -4.98 28.46 12.35
N ASN A 71 -6.10 28.07 12.95
CA ASN A 71 -7.03 29.00 13.61
C ASN A 71 -6.33 29.82 14.71
N ASP A 72 -5.43 29.19 15.48
CA ASP A 72 -4.67 29.85 16.56
C ASP A 72 -3.33 30.46 16.06
N CYS A 73 -3.23 30.75 14.75
CA CYS A 73 -2.03 31.36 14.18
C CYS A 73 -1.92 32.84 14.54
N ASN A 74 -0.94 33.18 15.37
CA ASN A 74 -0.63 34.58 15.73
C ASN A 74 -0.10 35.46 14.59
N LYS A 75 0.11 34.90 13.39
CA LYS A 75 0.67 35.58 12.20
C LYS A 75 0.00 35.09 10.91
N ALA A 76 -1.33 35.07 10.88
CA ALA A 76 -2.10 34.51 9.76
C ALA A 76 -1.71 35.10 8.39
N ASP A 77 -1.59 36.43 8.29
CA ASP A 77 -1.32 37.14 7.03
C ASP A 77 0.06 36.86 6.41
N SER A 78 1.04 36.44 7.24
CA SER A 78 2.41 36.19 6.80
C SER A 78 2.86 34.75 7.08
N CYS A 79 1.92 33.84 7.34
CA CYS A 79 2.25 32.46 7.70
C CYS A 79 2.76 31.68 6.48
N ARG A 80 3.95 31.09 6.59
CA ARG A 80 4.56 30.23 5.55
C ARG A 80 4.74 28.78 6.00
N CYS A 81 3.97 28.34 7.00
CA CYS A 81 4.00 26.94 7.43
C CYS A 81 3.42 26.05 6.32
N GLY A 82 3.89 24.80 6.24
CA GLY A 82 3.42 23.84 5.24
C GLY A 82 3.21 22.46 5.83
N TYR A 83 3.04 21.46 4.96
CA TYR A 83 2.95 20.06 5.35
C TYR A 83 4.15 19.27 4.83
N VAL A 84 4.57 18.27 5.60
CA VAL A 84 5.33 17.13 5.11
C VAL A 84 4.35 16.00 4.85
N HIS A 85 4.36 15.46 3.64
CA HIS A 85 3.53 14.32 3.26
C HIS A 85 4.24 13.00 3.56
N TYR A 86 3.47 12.03 4.02
CA TYR A 86 3.88 10.64 4.21
C TYR A 86 2.95 9.74 3.41
N ASP A 87 3.55 8.97 2.50
CA ASP A 87 2.81 8.01 1.70
C ASP A 87 2.30 6.86 2.55
N ASP A 88 1.14 6.32 2.19
CA ASP A 88 0.66 5.10 2.80
C ASP A 88 1.53 3.92 2.32
N ARG A 89 2.41 3.45 3.21
CA ARG A 89 3.27 2.29 2.95
C ARG A 89 2.51 0.97 2.78
N ARG A 90 1.19 0.95 2.95
CA ARG A 90 0.35 -0.22 2.66
C ARG A 90 0.23 -0.34 1.15
N ASN A 91 0.76 -1.42 0.61
CA ASN A 91 0.76 -1.75 -0.81
C ASN A 91 -0.59 -2.34 -1.29
N GLY A 92 -1.72 -1.90 -0.72
CA GLY A 92 -3.06 -2.39 -1.05
C GLY A 92 -3.39 -3.82 -0.61
N HIS A 93 -2.37 -4.67 -0.37
CA HIS A 93 -2.56 -6.01 0.15
C HIS A 93 -2.68 -6.02 1.67
N ASP A 94 -3.78 -6.57 2.18
CA ASP A 94 -3.91 -6.83 3.61
C ASP A 94 -2.91 -7.93 4.03
N ARG A 95 -1.89 -7.54 4.79
CA ARG A 95 -0.90 -8.46 5.36
C ARG A 95 -1.50 -9.41 6.41
N ARG A 96 -2.75 -9.20 6.82
CA ARG A 96 -3.54 -10.05 7.71
C ARG A 96 -4.52 -10.96 6.95
N GLY A 97 -4.55 -10.88 5.62
CA GLY A 97 -5.25 -11.88 4.83
C GLY A 97 -4.71 -13.27 5.16
N GLU A 98 -5.58 -14.28 5.09
CA GLU A 98 -5.16 -15.67 5.23
C GLU A 98 -4.04 -15.94 4.22
N SER A 99 -2.81 -16.02 4.73
CA SER A 99 -1.72 -16.54 3.92
C SER A 99 -2.12 -17.98 3.58
N ILE A 100 -2.25 -18.30 2.28
CA ILE A 100 -2.64 -19.64 1.83
C ILE A 100 -1.71 -20.70 2.44
N VAL A 101 -0.42 -20.35 2.61
CA VAL A 101 0.59 -21.19 3.25
C VAL A 101 0.35 -21.35 4.76
N MET A 102 -0.13 -20.30 5.43
CA MET A 102 -0.39 -20.31 6.87
C MET A 102 -1.81 -20.77 7.24
N ARG A 103 -2.71 -20.86 6.26
CA ARG A 103 -4.10 -21.28 6.47
C ARG A 103 -4.16 -22.65 7.13
N ASP A 104 -3.39 -23.61 6.64
CA ASP A 104 -3.29 -24.95 7.24
C ASP A 104 -2.54 -24.96 8.58
N ALA A 105 -1.57 -24.06 8.76
CA ALA A 105 -0.82 -23.93 10.01
C ALA A 105 -1.72 -23.42 11.17
N TYR A 106 -2.64 -22.50 10.88
CA TYR A 106 -3.60 -21.95 11.83
C TYR A 106 -4.96 -22.68 11.85
N SER A 107 -5.28 -23.51 10.86
CA SER A 107 -6.48 -24.36 10.82
C SER A 107 -6.46 -25.55 11.81
N LYS A 108 -5.46 -25.61 12.71
CA LYS A 108 -5.44 -26.63 13.76
C LYS A 108 -6.63 -26.43 14.69
N LYS A 109 -7.41 -27.49 14.89
CA LYS A 109 -8.50 -27.58 15.87
C LYS A 109 -8.02 -27.05 17.23
N GLU A 110 -8.82 -26.18 17.86
CA GLU A 110 -8.57 -25.63 19.20
C GLU A 110 -8.16 -26.78 20.15
N ARG A 111 -6.96 -26.65 20.74
CA ARG A 111 -6.38 -27.67 21.63
C ARG A 111 -6.46 -27.27 23.10
N ARG A 112 -7.01 -26.09 23.43
CA ARG A 112 -7.39 -25.81 24.82
C ARG A 112 -8.42 -26.84 25.23
N ASN A 113 -7.96 -27.83 26.00
CA ASN A 113 -8.85 -28.66 26.76
C ASN A 113 -9.50 -27.76 27.82
N GLU A 114 -10.79 -27.51 27.69
CA GLU A 114 -11.58 -26.73 28.65
C GLU A 114 -11.50 -27.32 30.08
N GLU A 115 -11.22 -28.62 30.21
CA GLU A 115 -11.00 -29.28 31.50
C GLU A 115 -9.68 -28.87 32.18
N ARG A 116 -8.69 -28.40 31.42
CA ARG A 116 -7.41 -27.88 31.91
C ARG A 116 -7.38 -26.35 31.95
N GLN A 117 -8.54 -25.71 32.13
CA GLN A 117 -8.59 -24.31 32.53
C GLN A 117 -7.70 -24.12 33.76
N GLY A 118 -6.59 -23.39 33.58
CA GLY A 118 -5.66 -23.07 34.64
C GLY A 118 -6.32 -22.30 35.78
N ARG A 119 -5.51 -21.98 36.80
CA ARG A 119 -5.84 -21.46 38.15
C ARG A 119 -6.88 -20.32 38.29
N ARG A 120 -7.38 -19.72 37.20
CA ARG A 120 -8.30 -18.55 37.17
C ARG A 120 -9.78 -18.92 37.01
N LYS A 121 -10.22 -20.06 37.54
CA LYS A 121 -11.66 -20.38 37.59
C LYS A 121 -12.43 -19.61 38.68
N ARG A 122 -11.74 -18.77 39.47
CA ARG A 122 -12.26 -18.13 40.69
C ARG A 122 -11.73 -16.69 40.92
N ASP A 123 -11.34 -15.97 39.87
CA ASP A 123 -11.21 -14.51 39.95
C ASP A 123 -12.53 -13.85 39.54
#